data_AF-A0A1Q8LUP0-F1
#
_entry.id   AF-A0A1Q8LUP0-F1
#
_cell.length_a   1.000
_cell.length_b   1.000
_cell.length_c   1.000
_cell.angle_alpha   90.00
_cell.angle_beta   90.00
_cell.angle_gamma   90.00
#
_symmetry.space_group_name_H-M   'P 1'
#
loop_
_entity.id
_entity.type
_entity.pdbx_description
1 polymer ?
#
loop_
_entity_poly.entity_id
_entity_poly.type
_entity_poly.pdbx_seq_one_letter_code
_entity_poly.pdbx_strand_id
1 'polypeptide(L)' 'MTQAELAEQVGVTRQTVVAVEAGDYAPSVYLALAIARSLDGTVEGLFGSEAEAGRTAGNATGTSE' A
#
# COMPACT_ATOMS: atom_id res chain seq x y z
N MET A 1 -0.74 -8.67 -15.67
CA MET A 1 -2.01 -8.65 -14.94
C MET A 1 -2.74 -7.36 -15.25
N THR A 2 -4.01 -7.44 -15.62
CA THR A 2 -4.90 -6.28 -15.83
C THR A 2 -5.64 -5.93 -14.53
N GLN A 3 -6.23 -4.74 -14.45
CA GLN A 3 -7.07 -4.34 -13.31
C GLN A 3 -8.27 -5.29 -13.09
N ALA A 4 -8.84 -5.83 -14.17
CA ALA A 4 -9.96 -6.76 -14.07
C ALA A 4 -9.51 -8.11 -13.48
N GLU A 5 -8.35 -8.60 -13.90
CA GLU A 5 -7.75 -9.82 -13.36
C GLU A 5 -7.36 -9.65 -11.89
N LEU A 6 -6.77 -8.51 -11.51
CA LEU A 6 -6.46 -8.20 -10.11
C LEU A 6 -7.75 -8.14 -9.27
N ALA A 7 -8.79 -7.49 -9.78
CA ALA A 7 -10.08 -7.39 -9.09
C ALA A 7 -10.70 -8.76 -8.82
N GLU A 8 -10.66 -9.66 -9.81
CA GLU A 8 -11.12 -11.04 -9.67
C GLU A 8 -10.29 -11.80 -8.62
N GLN A 9 -8.96 -11.67 -8.65
CA GLN A 9 -8.07 -12.34 -7.70
C GLN A 9 -8.27 -11.88 -6.25
N VAL A 10 -8.56 -10.60 -6.01
CA VAL A 10 -8.74 -10.05 -4.66
C VAL A 10 -10.20 -9.93 -4.22
N GLY A 11 -11.14 -10.41 -5.05
CA GLY A 11 -12.56 -10.50 -4.70
C GLY A 11 -13.30 -9.16 -4.67
N VAL A 12 -12.93 -8.22 -5.53
CA VAL A 12 -13.58 -6.90 -5.64
C VAL A 12 -13.98 -6.59 -7.08
N THR A 13 -14.65 -5.46 -7.30
CA THR A 13 -14.96 -5.01 -8.66
C THR A 13 -13.75 -4.32 -9.30
N ARG A 14 -13.66 -4.33 -10.64
CA ARG A 14 -12.66 -3.53 -11.36
C ARG A 14 -12.70 -2.06 -10.94
N GLN A 15 -13.89 -1.53 -10.69
CA GLN A 15 -14.08 -0.13 -10.29
C GLN A 15 -13.50 0.17 -8.91
N THR A 16 -13.52 -0.81 -8.00
CA THR A 16 -12.83 -0.72 -6.70
C THR A 16 -11.32 -0.60 -6.91
N VAL A 17 -10.72 -1.43 -7.77
CA VAL A 17 -9.28 -1.34 -8.09
C VAL A 17 -8.93 0.02 -8.68
N VAL A 18 -9.73 0.52 -9.63
CA VAL A 18 -9.52 1.86 -10.22
C VAL A 18 -9.58 2.96 -9.16
N ALA A 19 -10.55 2.91 -8.24
CA ALA A 19 -10.68 3.90 -7.17
C ALA A 19 -9.51 3.85 -6.17
N VAL A 20 -8.96 2.66 -5.90
CA VAL A 20 -7.74 2.50 -5.09
C VAL A 20 -6.55 3.16 -5.78
N GLU A 21 -6.34 2.87 -7.07
CA GLU A 21 -5.22 3.42 -7.86
C GLU A 21 -5.30 4.94 -8.03
N ALA A 22 -6.52 5.48 -8.15
CA ALA A 22 -6.76 6.92 -8.21
C ALA A 22 -6.54 7.63 -6.86
N GLY A 23 -6.48 6.89 -5.75
CA GLY A 23 -6.42 7.45 -4.40
C GLY A 23 -7.77 7.97 -3.87
N ASP A 24 -8.86 7.80 -4.63
CA ASP A 24 -10.22 8.19 -4.25
C ASP A 24 -10.83 7.25 -3.20
N TYR A 25 -10.23 6.07 -3.01
CA TYR A 25 -10.66 5.09 -2.04
C TYR A 25 -9.46 4.48 -1.30
N ALA A 26 -9.41 4.69 0.00
CA ALA A 26 -8.48 3.98 0.88
C ALA A 26 -8.97 2.52 1.07
N PRO A 27 -8.21 1.50 0.62
CA PRO A 27 -8.60 0.12 0.80
C PRO A 27 -8.62 -0.26 2.29
N SER A 28 -9.43 -1.26 2.65
CA SER A 28 -9.33 -1.89 3.96
C SER A 28 -7.97 -2.61 4.11
N VAL A 29 -7.54 -2.85 5.35
CA VAL A 29 -6.30 -3.60 5.63
C VAL A 29 -6.27 -4.95 4.91
N TYR A 30 -7.39 -5.68 4.89
CA TYR A 30 -7.48 -6.97 4.21
C TYR A 30 -7.34 -6.85 2.69
N LEU A 31 -7.94 -5.81 2.10
CA LEU A 31 -7.84 -5.57 0.66
C LEU A 31 -6.42 -5.14 0.27
N ALA A 32 -5.80 -4.25 1.05
CA ALA A 32 -4.41 -3.85 0.84
C ALA A 32 -3.45 -5.05 0.91
N LEU A 33 -3.62 -5.93 1.91
CA LEU A 33 -2.84 -7.16 2.05
C LEU A 33 -3.08 -8.13 0.89
N ALA A 34 -4.32 -8.25 0.40
CA ALA A 34 -4.65 -9.12 -0.73
C ALA A 34 -4.01 -8.61 -2.04
N ILE A 35 -4.10 -7.29 -2.29
CA ILE A 35 -3.47 -6.62 -3.44
C ILE A 35 -1.95 -6.80 -3.38
N ALA A 36 -1.33 -6.55 -2.22
CA ALA A 36 0.11 -6.71 -2.04
C ALA A 36 0.59 -8.13 -2.35
N ARG A 37 -0.11 -9.16 -1.85
CA ARG A 37 0.22 -10.56 -2.17
C ARG A 37 0.03 -10.92 -3.65
N SER A 38 -1.03 -10.42 -4.29
CA SER A 38 -1.31 -10.67 -5.71
C SER A 38 -0.28 -10.01 -6.65
N LEU A 39 0.37 -8.95 -6.18
CA LEU A 39 1.42 -8.22 -6.90
C LEU A 39 2.86 -8.59 -6.47
N ASP A 40 3.03 -9.64 -5.65
CA ASP A 40 4.33 -10.05 -5.09
C ASP A 40 5.07 -8.91 -4.36
N GLY A 41 4.33 -8.05 -3.65
CA GLY A 41 4.84 -6.88 -2.93
C GLY A 41 4.41 -6.80 -1.47
N THR A 42 4.69 -5.66 -0.84
CA THR A 42 4.27 -5.33 0.53
C THR A 42 3.28 -4.18 0.54
N VAL A 43 2.49 -4.07 1.60
CA VAL A 43 1.53 -2.96 1.78
C VAL A 43 2.27 -1.63 1.83
N GLU A 44 3.40 -1.59 2.54
CA GLU A 44 4.26 -0.41 2.66
C GLU A 44 4.85 0.01 1.30
N GLY A 45 5.20 -0.96 0.44
CA GLY A 45 5.72 -0.67 -0.90
C GLY A 45 4.67 -0.13 -1.87
N LEU A 46 3.39 -0.49 -1.67
CA LEU A 46 2.30 -0.09 -2.56
C LEU A 46 1.51 1.13 -2.07
N PHE A 47 1.40 1.29 -0.75
CA PHE A 47 0.54 2.30 -0.12
C PHE A 47 1.28 3.21 0.87
N GLY A 48 2.57 2.96 1.12
CA GLY A 48 3.39 3.85 1.93
C GLY A 48 3.66 5.18 1.22
N SER A 49 3.65 6.28 1.97
CA SER A 49 4.07 7.58 1.44
C SER A 49 5.60 7.67 1.36
N GLU A 50 6.16 8.15 0.25
CA GLU A 50 7.60 8.46 0.15
C GLU A 50 8.09 9.42 1.27
N ALA A 51 7.18 10.17 1.88
CA ALA A 51 7.45 11.11 2.96
C ALA A 51 7.92 10.49 4.30
N GLU A 52 7.79 9.17 4.50
CA GLU A 52 8.23 8.48 5.73
C GLU A 52 9.69 7.98 5.65
N ALA A 53 10.37 8.03 4.49
CA ALA A 53 11.76 7.60 4.38
C ALA A 53 12.76 8.50 5.17
N GLY A 54 12.34 9.70 5.59
CA GLY A 54 13.19 10.68 6.27
C GLY A 54 13.01 10.81 7.80
N ARG A 55 12.02 10.13 8.41
CA ARG A 55 11.69 10.36 9.84
C ARG A 55 12.28 9.34 10.81
N THR A 56 12.75 8.19 10.34
CA THR A 56 13.33 7.15 11.21
C THR A 56 14.80 7.40 11.56
N ALA A 57 15.50 8.28 10.84
CA ALA A 57 16.92 8.58 11.08
C ALA A 57 17.19 9.66 12.15
N GLY A 58 16.16 10.24 12.78
CA GLY A 58 16.30 11.42 13.65
C GLY A 58 16.24 11.18 15.17
N ASN A 59 16.12 9.94 15.64
CA ASN A 59 15.95 9.64 17.08
C ASN A 59 17.27 9.31 17.81
N ALA A 60 18.32 8.89 17.11
CA ALA A 60 19.59 8.52 17.75
C ALA A 60 20.52 9.71 18.01
N THR A 61 20.11 10.70 18.79
CA THR A 61 21.05 11.60 19.47
C THR A 61 20.45 12.11 20.77
N GLY A 62 20.43 11.23 21.77
CA GLY A 62 20.35 11.58 23.17
C GLY A 62 21.36 10.72 23.93
N THR A 63 22.21 11.35 24.73
CA THR A 63 23.30 10.81 25.57
C THR A 63 24.70 10.92 24.95
N SER A 64 25.37 12.04 25.19
CA SER A 64 26.50 12.10 26.15
C SER A 64 27.00 13.54 26.28
N GLU A 65 27.02 14.00 27.54
CA GLU A 65 27.80 15.09 28.18
C GLU A 65 28.05 16.43 27.45
#